data_AF-A0A2E2XMC4-F1
#
_entry.id   AF-A0A2E2XMC4-F1
#
_cell.length_a   1.000
_cell.length_b   1.000
_cell.length_c   1.000
_cell.angle_alpha   90.00
_cell.angle_beta   90.00
_cell.angle_gamma   90.00
#
_symmetry.space_group_name_H-M   'P 1'
#
loop_
_entity.id
_entity.type
_entity.pdbx_description
1 polymer ?
#
loop_
_entity_poly.entity_id
_entity_poly.type
_entity_poly.pdbx_seq_one_letter_code
_entity_poly.pdbx_strand_id
1 'polypeptide(L)'
;MTKTKHLKLLIYSFLTWLSFYLLGLPEYYQQWPLWAKLVIVPVVTALYFPVTRYTLQKYWNDGRHMANSCWLAFYLTVPLFIYDYLLLAVYKDLGIGFVVPYWYLTFFYFSFWVQFPYIAWKLEREQR
;
A
#
# COMPACT_ATOMS: atom_id res chain seq x y z
N MET A 1 17.42 -10.52 1.96
CA MET A 1 16.30 -10.71 2.91
C MET A 1 16.17 -12.20 3.24
N THR A 2 15.68 -12.56 4.41
CA THR A 2 15.42 -13.97 4.78
C THR A 2 14.00 -14.38 4.38
N LYS A 3 13.76 -15.69 4.17
CA LYS A 3 12.41 -16.23 3.85
C LYS A 3 11.35 -15.79 4.87
N THR A 4 11.70 -15.78 6.15
CA THR A 4 10.82 -15.32 7.24
C THR A 4 10.40 -13.86 7.07
N LYS A 5 11.30 -12.98 6.60
CA LYS A 5 10.95 -11.58 6.36
C LYS A 5 9.98 -11.44 5.17
N HIS A 6 10.20 -12.19 4.09
CA HIS A 6 9.27 -12.21 2.96
C HIS A 6 7.86 -12.66 3.37
N LEU A 7 7.77 -13.72 4.18
CA LEU A 7 6.49 -14.20 4.70
C LEU A 7 5.79 -13.15 5.58
N LYS A 8 6.53 -12.49 6.48
CA LYS A 8 5.99 -11.42 7.32
C LYS A 8 5.47 -10.23 6.49
N LEU A 9 6.16 -9.85 5.41
CA LEU A 9 5.69 -8.79 4.52
C LEU A 9 4.44 -9.19 3.74
N LEU A 10 4.33 -10.45 3.30
CA LEU A 10 3.12 -10.99 2.68
C LEU A 10 1.93 -10.99 3.65
N ILE A 11 2.14 -11.38 4.90
CA ILE A 11 1.09 -11.32 5.94
C ILE A 11 0.70 -9.87 6.18
N TYR A 12 1.68 -8.96 6.29
CA TYR A 12 1.43 -7.54 6.49
C TYR A 12 0.60 -6.93 5.35
N SER A 13 0.93 -7.27 4.09
CA SER A 13 0.17 -6.76 2.94
C SER A 13 -1.23 -7.35 2.85
N PHE A 14 -1.40 -8.64 3.15
CA PHE A 14 -2.71 -9.26 3.26
C PHE A 14 -3.57 -8.60 4.34
N LEU A 15 -3.04 -8.38 5.54
CA LEU A 15 -3.75 -7.71 6.63
C LEU A 15 -4.10 -6.26 6.28
N THR A 16 -3.20 -5.57 5.57
CA THR A 16 -3.45 -4.20 5.09
C THR A 16 -4.59 -4.18 4.09
N TRP A 17 -4.54 -5.04 3.07
CA TRP A 17 -5.62 -5.20 2.10
C TRP A 17 -6.95 -5.55 2.78
N LEU A 18 -6.95 -6.54 3.67
CA LEU A 18 -8.14 -6.98 4.40
C LEU A 18 -8.74 -5.84 5.21
N SER A 19 -7.91 -5.04 5.87
CA SER A 19 -8.36 -3.88 6.64
C SER A 19 -9.04 -2.84 5.74
N PHE A 20 -8.44 -2.52 4.59
CA PHE A 20 -9.06 -1.61 3.62
C PHE A 20 -10.34 -2.18 3.02
N TYR A 21 -10.38 -3.46 2.71
CA TYR A 21 -11.57 -4.12 2.19
C TYR A 21 -12.73 -4.04 3.19
N LEU A 22 -12.49 -4.40 4.45
CA LEU A 22 -13.50 -4.37 5.51
C LEU A 22 -14.03 -2.96 5.76
N LEU A 23 -13.15 -1.95 5.80
CA LEU A 23 -13.55 -0.55 5.95
C LEU A 23 -14.34 -0.01 4.74
N GLY A 24 -14.12 -0.59 3.56
CA GLY A 24 -14.81 -0.21 2.34
C GLY A 24 -16.20 -0.83 2.18
N LEU A 25 -16.57 -1.83 2.99
CA LEU A 25 -17.86 -2.50 2.87
C LEU A 25 -19.06 -1.53 2.99
N PRO A 26 -20.21 -1.83 2.34
CA PRO A 26 -20.50 -3.04 1.57
C PRO A 26 -20.01 -3.03 0.10
N GLU A 27 -19.78 -1.86 -0.50
CA GLU A 27 -19.44 -1.75 -1.94
C GLU A 27 -17.99 -1.33 -2.21
N TYR A 28 -17.10 -1.67 -1.27
CA TYR A 28 -15.66 -1.40 -1.33
C TYR A 28 -15.35 0.09 -1.67
N TYR A 29 -15.95 0.99 -0.90
CA TYR A 29 -15.95 2.46 -1.01
C TYR A 29 -16.74 3.03 -2.19
N GLN A 30 -17.33 2.25 -3.09
CA GLN A 30 -18.10 2.81 -4.20
C GLN A 30 -19.28 3.66 -3.75
N GLN A 31 -19.93 3.25 -2.67
CA GLN A 31 -21.03 3.96 -2.01
C GLN A 31 -20.64 5.31 -1.40
N TRP A 32 -19.34 5.61 -1.25
CA TRP A 32 -18.91 6.89 -0.69
C TRP A 32 -19.09 8.04 -1.69
N PRO A 33 -19.49 9.23 -1.22
CA PRO A 33 -19.53 10.41 -2.07
C PRO A 33 -18.12 10.79 -2.55
N LEU A 34 -18.03 11.43 -3.72
CA LEU A 34 -16.74 11.77 -4.34
C LEU A 34 -15.83 12.59 -3.42
N TRP A 35 -16.37 13.55 -2.66
CA TRP A 35 -15.57 14.36 -1.73
C TRP A 35 -14.90 13.52 -0.64
N ALA A 36 -15.56 12.47 -0.14
CA ALA A 36 -14.99 11.59 0.86
C ALA A 36 -13.84 10.76 0.28
N LYS A 37 -13.99 10.30 -0.98
CA LYS A 37 -12.90 9.65 -1.75
C LYS A 37 -11.72 10.60 -1.97
N LEU A 38 -11.99 11.88 -2.26
CA LEU A 38 -10.96 12.90 -2.43
C LEU A 38 -10.24 13.26 -1.12
N VAL A 39 -10.91 13.16 0.02
CA VAL A 39 -10.30 13.42 1.34
C VAL A 39 -9.53 12.21 1.85
N ILE A 40 -10.04 10.98 1.67
CA ILE A 40 -9.39 9.80 2.23
C ILE A 40 -8.04 9.51 1.58
N VAL A 41 -7.88 9.80 0.28
CA VAL A 41 -6.63 9.62 -0.45
C VAL A 41 -5.46 10.36 0.22
N PRO A 42 -5.50 11.71 0.38
CA PRO A 42 -4.42 12.44 1.03
C PRO A 42 -4.28 12.09 2.53
N VAL A 43 -5.37 11.79 3.24
CA VAL A 43 -5.32 11.37 4.65
C VAL A 43 -4.53 10.08 4.81
N VAL A 44 -4.85 9.06 4.02
CA VAL A 44 -4.16 7.77 4.04
C VAL A 44 -2.71 7.95 3.58
N THR A 45 -2.47 8.70 2.51
CA THR A 45 -1.09 9.04 2.09
C THR A 45 -0.30 9.68 3.21
N ALA A 46 -0.86 10.68 3.91
CA ALA A 46 -0.20 11.33 5.04
C ALA A 46 0.08 10.36 6.18
N LEU A 47 -0.86 9.46 6.50
CA LEU A 47 -0.70 8.43 7.53
C LEU A 47 0.43 7.44 7.19
N TYR A 48 0.62 7.11 5.91
CA TYR A 48 1.72 6.23 5.49
C TYR A 48 3.11 6.85 5.66
N PHE A 49 3.26 8.17 5.83
CA PHE A 49 4.58 8.76 6.10
C PHE A 49 5.20 8.27 7.41
N PRO A 50 4.57 8.46 8.60
CA PRO A 50 5.10 7.96 9.86
C PRO A 50 5.13 6.43 9.91
N VAL A 51 4.14 5.75 9.31
CA VAL A 51 4.10 4.27 9.29
C VAL A 51 5.29 3.70 8.52
N THR A 52 5.59 4.22 7.33
CA THR A 52 6.73 3.77 6.54
C THR A 52 8.05 4.09 7.23
N ARG A 53 8.19 5.29 7.80
CA ARG A 53 9.37 5.67 8.58
C ARG A 53 9.61 4.68 9.73
N TYR A 54 8.58 4.42 10.54
CA TYR A 54 8.65 3.48 11.66
C TYR A 54 8.97 2.05 11.19
N THR A 55 8.31 1.60 10.12
CA THR A 55 8.50 0.24 9.58
C THR A 55 9.93 0.05 9.10
N LEU A 56 10.48 1.00 8.34
CA LEU A 56 11.87 0.93 7.86
C LEU A 56 12.87 0.88 9.02
N GLN A 57 12.69 1.70 10.05
CA GLN A 57 13.59 1.77 11.20
C GLN A 57 13.50 0.55 12.13
N LYS A 58 12.31 -0.05 12.29
CA LYS A 58 12.08 -1.13 13.27
C LYS A 58 12.23 -2.53 12.68
N TYR A 59 11.85 -2.71 11.42
CA TYR A 59 11.80 -4.03 10.79
C TYR A 59 13.14 -4.43 10.15
N TRP A 60 13.94 -3.45 9.72
CA TRP A 60 15.28 -3.65 9.18
C TRP A 60 16.33 -2.92 10.01
N ASN A 61 17.42 -3.62 10.33
CA ASN A 61 18.56 -3.08 11.06
C ASN A 61 19.85 -3.13 10.22
N ASP A 62 19.73 -3.22 8.90
CA ASP A 62 20.86 -3.39 7.97
C ASP A 62 21.35 -2.07 7.34
N GLY A 63 20.71 -0.94 7.68
CA GLY A 63 21.06 0.38 7.15
C GLY A 63 20.72 0.58 5.66
N ARG A 64 20.10 -0.41 4.99
CA ARG A 64 19.79 -0.36 3.55
C ARG A 64 18.38 0.18 3.29
N HIS A 65 18.05 1.34 3.83
CA HIS A 65 16.69 1.89 3.83
C HIS A 65 16.10 2.01 2.43
N MET A 66 16.88 2.45 1.44
CA MET A 66 16.39 2.55 0.06
C MET A 66 15.96 1.20 -0.53
N ALA A 67 16.82 0.18 -0.44
CA ALA A 67 16.47 -1.16 -0.93
C ALA A 67 15.27 -1.76 -0.18
N ASN A 68 15.20 -1.55 1.13
CA ASN A 68 14.11 -2.03 1.97
C ASN A 68 12.78 -1.33 1.66
N SER A 69 12.82 -0.04 1.31
CA SER A 69 11.63 0.71 0.89
C SER A 69 11.05 0.20 -0.43
N CYS A 70 11.90 -0.17 -1.39
CA CYS A 70 11.46 -0.80 -2.64
C CYS A 70 10.80 -2.16 -2.37
N TRP A 71 11.36 -2.96 -1.46
CA TRP A 71 10.73 -4.21 -1.04
C TRP A 71 9.38 -3.96 -0.35
N LEU A 72 9.31 -2.97 0.53
CA LEU A 72 8.06 -2.61 1.19
C LEU A 72 7.01 -2.16 0.17
N ALA A 73 7.38 -1.32 -0.80
CA ALA A 73 6.48 -0.87 -1.87
C ALA A 73 5.99 -2.07 -2.69
N PHE A 74 6.90 -2.93 -3.14
CA PHE A 74 6.57 -4.14 -3.89
C PHE A 74 5.56 -5.03 -3.14
N TYR A 75 5.84 -5.35 -1.87
CA TYR A 75 4.97 -6.21 -1.07
C TYR A 75 3.63 -5.57 -0.72
N LEU A 76 3.55 -4.24 -0.64
CA LEU A 76 2.30 -3.55 -0.35
C LEU A 76 1.46 -3.28 -1.59
N THR A 77 2.06 -3.13 -2.78
CA THR A 77 1.31 -2.84 -4.01
C THR A 77 0.95 -4.11 -4.80
N VAL A 78 1.89 -5.04 -4.98
CA VAL A 78 1.68 -6.18 -5.89
C VAL A 78 0.69 -7.20 -5.32
N PRO A 79 0.86 -7.73 -4.10
CA PRO A 79 -0.16 -8.57 -3.46
C PRO A 79 -1.52 -7.88 -3.36
N LEU A 80 -1.54 -6.60 -3.00
CA LEU A 80 -2.76 -5.82 -2.85
C LEU A 80 -3.52 -5.71 -4.19
N PHE A 81 -2.81 -5.39 -5.28
CA PHE A 81 -3.38 -5.43 -6.63
C PHE A 81 -3.89 -6.83 -7.01
N ILE A 82 -3.16 -7.90 -6.68
CA ILE A 82 -3.61 -9.27 -6.96
C ILE A 82 -4.93 -9.57 -6.23
N TYR A 83 -5.04 -9.19 -4.95
CA TYR A 83 -6.27 -9.41 -4.19
C TYR A 83 -7.43 -8.58 -4.74
N ASP A 84 -7.19 -7.32 -5.11
CA ASP A 84 -8.20 -6.49 -5.76
C ASP A 84 -8.59 -7.02 -7.14
N TYR A 85 -7.65 -7.57 -7.92
CA TYR A 85 -7.94 -8.21 -9.19
C TYR A 85 -8.83 -9.44 -9.00
N LEU A 86 -8.50 -10.33 -8.05
CA LEU A 86 -9.32 -11.50 -7.77
C LEU A 86 -10.73 -11.11 -7.29
N LEU A 87 -10.85 -10.08 -6.46
CA LEU A 87 -12.13 -9.63 -5.93
C LEU A 87 -12.97 -8.86 -6.96
N LEU A 88 -12.37 -7.88 -7.64
CA LEU A 88 -13.08 -6.94 -8.50
C LEU A 88 -13.13 -7.41 -9.95
N ALA A 89 -11.99 -7.83 -10.49
CA ALA A 89 -11.93 -8.26 -11.89
C ALA A 89 -12.62 -9.62 -12.08
N VAL A 90 -12.35 -10.59 -11.18
CA VAL A 90 -12.87 -11.95 -11.31
C VAL A 90 -14.20 -12.13 -10.59
N TYR A 91 -14.27 -11.88 -9.27
CA TYR A 91 -15.49 -12.16 -8.50
C TYR A 91 -16.64 -11.17 -8.77
N LYS A 92 -16.35 -9.89 -9.04
CA LYS A 92 -17.35 -8.88 -9.42
C LYS A 92 -17.50 -8.69 -10.93
N ASP A 93 -16.80 -9.49 -11.73
CA ASP A 93 -16.87 -9.51 -13.20
C ASP A 93 -16.60 -8.14 -13.88
N LEU A 94 -15.74 -7.30 -13.27
CA LEU A 94 -15.39 -6.00 -13.84
C LEU A 94 -14.22 -6.06 -14.83
N GLY A 95 -13.54 -7.21 -14.94
CA GLY A 95 -12.28 -7.33 -15.67
C GLY A 95 -11.22 -6.33 -15.20
N ILE A 96 -10.22 -6.02 -16.04
CA ILE A 96 -9.22 -4.98 -15.70
C ILE A 96 -9.82 -3.56 -15.62
N GLY A 97 -11.06 -3.38 -16.09
CA GLY A 97 -11.76 -2.10 -16.10
C GLY A 97 -11.98 -1.51 -14.72
N PHE A 98 -11.89 -2.30 -13.63
CA PHE A 98 -12.08 -1.82 -12.26
C PHE A 98 -11.13 -0.66 -11.88
N VAL A 99 -9.96 -0.54 -12.53
CA VAL A 99 -8.98 0.53 -12.25
C VAL A 99 -9.52 1.94 -12.49
N VAL A 100 -10.60 2.09 -13.28
CA VAL A 100 -11.24 3.39 -13.53
C VAL A 100 -12.24 3.77 -12.43
N PRO A 101 -13.30 3.00 -12.15
CA PRO A 101 -14.23 3.32 -11.07
C PRO A 101 -13.57 3.25 -9.68
N TYR A 102 -12.53 2.44 -9.51
CA TYR A 102 -11.74 2.33 -8.28
C TYR A 102 -10.41 3.07 -8.38
N TRP A 103 -10.40 4.26 -9.01
CA TRP A 103 -9.18 5.07 -9.24
C TRP A 103 -8.35 5.33 -7.98
N TYR A 104 -8.98 5.37 -6.79
CA TYR A 104 -8.29 5.55 -5.51
C TYR A 104 -7.40 4.36 -5.16
N LEU A 105 -7.79 3.14 -5.53
CA LEU A 105 -6.92 1.96 -5.40
C LEU A 105 -5.73 2.08 -6.35
N THR A 106 -6.00 2.46 -7.61
CA THR A 106 -4.97 2.70 -8.62
C THR A 106 -3.94 3.73 -8.15
N PHE A 107 -4.40 4.83 -7.55
CA PHE A 107 -3.51 5.81 -6.95
C PHE A 107 -2.52 5.17 -5.96
N PHE A 108 -2.99 4.32 -5.03
CA PHE A 108 -2.12 3.67 -4.05
C PHE A 108 -1.18 2.63 -4.64
N TYR A 109 -1.54 1.97 -5.75
CA TYR A 109 -0.64 1.06 -6.46
C TYR A 109 0.62 1.78 -6.96
N PHE A 110 0.53 3.08 -7.27
CA PHE A 110 1.65 3.87 -7.75
C PHE A 110 2.27 4.76 -6.66
N SER A 111 1.47 5.34 -5.78
CA SER A 111 1.96 6.34 -4.81
C SER A 111 3.02 5.75 -3.88
N PHE A 112 2.90 4.49 -3.48
CA PHE A 112 3.87 3.84 -2.59
C PHE A 112 5.26 3.68 -3.22
N TRP A 113 5.34 3.54 -4.56
CA TRP A 113 6.62 3.49 -5.28
C TRP A 113 7.37 4.82 -5.30
N VAL A 114 6.68 5.94 -5.07
CA VAL A 114 7.30 7.26 -4.94
C VAL A 114 7.51 7.60 -3.47
N GLN A 115 6.47 7.40 -2.67
CA GLN A 115 6.41 7.79 -1.26
C GLN A 115 7.43 7.03 -0.42
N PHE A 116 7.53 5.71 -0.54
CA PHE A 116 8.40 4.93 0.35
C PHE A 116 9.89 5.18 0.07
N PRO A 117 10.34 5.20 -1.21
CA PRO A 117 11.72 5.58 -1.51
C PRO A 117 12.08 7.00 -1.09
N TYR A 118 11.16 7.95 -1.22
CA TYR A 118 11.38 9.31 -0.73
C TYR A 118 11.64 9.35 0.80
N ILE A 119 10.85 8.60 1.57
CA ILE A 119 11.02 8.51 3.03
C ILE A 119 12.35 7.83 3.39
N ALA A 120 12.70 6.74 2.70
CA ALA A 120 13.99 6.07 2.88
C ALA A 120 15.17 7.00 2.59
N TRP A 121 15.12 7.75 1.49
CA TRP A 121 16.14 8.73 1.15
C TRP A 121 16.29 9.82 2.23
N LYS A 122 15.18 10.30 2.78
CA LYS A 122 15.21 11.28 3.89
C LYS A 122 15.86 10.67 5.14
N LEU A 123 15.51 9.42 5.49
CA LEU A 123 16.11 8.71 6.61
C LEU A 123 17.62 8.52 6.46
N GLU A 124 18.10 8.16 5.26
CA GLU A 124 19.55 8.03 5.00
C GLU A 124 20.29 9.36 5.13
N ARG A 125 19.64 10.50 4.85
CA ARG A 125 20.22 11.84 5.04
C ARG A 125 20.23 12.29 6.49
N GLU A 126 19.24 11.91 7.29
CA GLU A 126 19.19 12.22 8.73
C GLU A 126 20.22 11.41 9.54
N GLN A 127 20.71 10.28 9.00
CA GLN A 127 21.69 9.40 9.65
C GLN A 127 23.15 9.67 9.23
N ARG A 128 23.38 10.61 8.31
CA ARG A 128 24.71 11.10 7.91
C ARG A 128 25.04 12.38 8.65
#